data_AF-A0A1H8EWN7-F1
#
_entry.id   AF-A0A1H8EWN7-F1
#
_cell.length_a   1.000
_cell.length_b   1.000
_cell.length_c   1.000
_cell.angle_alpha   90.00
_cell.angle_beta   90.00
_cell.angle_gamma   90.00
#
_symmetry.space_group_name_H-M   'P 1'
#
loop_
_entity.id
_entity.type
_entity.pdbx_description
1 polymer ?
#
loop_
_entity_poly.entity_id
_entity_poly.type
_entity_poly.pdbx_seq_one_letter_code
_entity_poly.pdbx_strand_id
1 'polypeptide(L)'
;MSGDGTPRVPDDELDGWAVTDRSSETVFELPVARVVGHTAVYDDQDLRSTVSSLTGGSVDRMWRFFFATRLEFTPALPPAVGPAAVFTTVRTQANSVFKTRLRDRGFGEVSKAGHDRIRVATGDRASLQAYEASIETSVVDVPVEGYLAVWSNGGEFRLAGGAYPAASLSDLLGISIPGIDIDPDSFRQELLTLVKAVR
;
A
#
# COMPACT_ATOMS: atom_id res chain seq x y z
N MET A 1 -23.98 -6.23 10.85
CA MET A 1 -23.27 -4.95 10.75
C MET A 1 -22.44 -5.00 9.49
N SER A 2 -22.89 -4.36 8.40
CA SER A 2 -22.07 -4.27 7.20
C SER A 2 -20.88 -3.38 7.53
N GLY A 3 -19.68 -3.95 7.54
CA GLY A 3 -18.45 -3.16 7.60
C GLY A 3 -18.40 -2.19 6.42
N ASP A 4 -17.53 -1.19 6.51
CA ASP A 4 -17.20 -0.19 5.48
C ASP A 4 -16.78 -0.75 4.09
N GLY A 5 -16.86 -2.07 3.89
CA GLY A 5 -16.51 -2.77 2.67
C GLY A 5 -15.01 -3.04 2.51
N THR A 6 -14.18 -2.62 3.46
CA THR A 6 -12.72 -2.79 3.39
C THR A 6 -12.31 -4.25 3.66
N PRO A 7 -11.19 -4.72 3.06
CA PRO A 7 -10.64 -6.04 3.37
C PRO A 7 -10.27 -6.17 4.86
N ARG A 8 -10.32 -7.39 5.38
CA ARG A 8 -9.86 -7.68 6.74
C ARG A 8 -8.37 -8.01 6.73
N VAL A 9 -7.66 -7.53 7.73
CA VAL A 9 -6.29 -7.94 8.05
C VAL A 9 -6.31 -8.41 9.51
N PRO A 10 -5.69 -9.56 9.84
CA PRO A 10 -5.66 -10.04 11.22
C PRO A 10 -5.04 -9.01 12.16
N ASP A 11 -5.64 -8.80 13.34
CA ASP A 11 -5.21 -7.78 14.30
C ASP A 11 -3.79 -8.05 14.83
N ASP A 12 -3.40 -9.32 14.93
CA ASP A 12 -2.06 -9.76 15.32
C ASP A 12 -0.98 -9.36 14.29
N GLU A 13 -1.33 -9.30 13.01
CA GLU A 13 -0.43 -8.82 11.95
C GLU A 13 -0.37 -7.28 11.91
N LEU A 14 -1.35 -6.59 12.49
CA LEU A 14 -1.46 -5.13 12.56
C LEU A 14 -0.86 -4.54 13.84
N ASP A 15 -0.14 -5.31 14.65
CA ASP A 15 0.54 -4.76 15.83
C ASP A 15 1.51 -3.63 15.41
N GLY A 16 1.42 -2.49 16.07
CA GLY A 16 2.14 -1.26 15.68
C GLY A 16 1.55 -0.47 14.50
N TRP A 17 0.45 -0.91 13.89
CA TRP A 17 -0.20 -0.20 12.77
C TRP A 17 -1.51 0.45 13.20
N ALA A 18 -1.63 1.76 12.96
CA ALA A 18 -2.87 2.50 13.23
C ALA A 18 -3.64 2.76 11.93
N VAL A 19 -4.94 2.45 11.89
CA VAL A 19 -5.80 2.85 10.77
C VAL A 19 -5.94 4.37 10.75
N THR A 20 -5.54 5.00 9.65
CA THR A 20 -5.59 6.46 9.47
C THR A 20 -6.68 6.91 8.52
N ASP A 21 -7.06 6.07 7.56
CA ASP A 21 -8.13 6.38 6.60
C ASP A 21 -8.95 5.14 6.26
N ARG A 22 -10.26 5.36 6.07
CA ARG A 22 -11.20 4.42 5.49
C ARG A 22 -12.05 5.15 4.47
N SER A 23 -11.92 4.78 3.21
CA SER A 23 -12.55 5.47 2.10
C SER A 23 -13.23 4.50 1.14
N SER A 24 -14.26 5.00 0.45
CA SER A 24 -14.97 4.29 -0.61
C SER A 24 -15.20 5.27 -1.75
N GLU A 25 -14.52 5.06 -2.87
CA GLU A 25 -14.54 5.97 -4.01
C GLU A 25 -14.38 5.22 -5.33
N THR A 26 -14.85 5.81 -6.43
CA THR A 26 -14.59 5.27 -7.78
C THR A 26 -13.11 5.42 -8.10
N VAL A 27 -12.39 4.31 -8.23
CA VAL A 27 -10.96 4.30 -8.51
C VAL A 27 -10.65 4.36 -10.01
N PHE A 28 -11.53 3.81 -10.85
CA PHE A 28 -11.50 3.94 -12.31
C PHE A 28 -12.83 3.45 -12.90
N GLU A 29 -13.04 3.68 -14.19
CA GLU A 29 -14.23 3.24 -14.91
C GLU A 29 -13.85 2.28 -16.05
N LEU A 30 -14.69 1.27 -16.25
CA LEU A 30 -14.69 0.40 -17.41
C LEU A 30 -15.90 0.77 -18.29
N PRO A 31 -15.89 0.41 -19.59
CA PRO A 31 -17.04 0.66 -20.46
C PRO A 31 -18.37 0.09 -19.95
N VAL A 32 -18.32 -0.95 -19.11
CA VAL A 32 -19.49 -1.69 -18.62
C VAL A 32 -19.79 -1.47 -17.14
N ALA A 33 -18.88 -0.86 -16.37
CA ALA A 33 -19.03 -0.70 -14.93
C ALA A 33 -18.07 0.36 -14.35
N ARG A 34 -18.51 1.07 -13.31
CA ARG A 34 -17.61 1.79 -12.42
C ARG A 34 -16.96 0.82 -11.45
N VAL A 35 -15.69 1.08 -11.10
CA VAL A 35 -14.98 0.27 -10.12
C VAL A 35 -14.79 1.10 -8.85
N VAL A 36 -15.52 0.73 -7.81
CA VAL A 36 -15.46 1.36 -6.48
C VAL A 36 -14.42 0.62 -5.65
N GLY A 37 -13.45 1.35 -5.11
CA GLY A 37 -12.46 0.81 -4.19
C GLY A 37 -12.81 1.15 -2.75
N HIS A 38 -12.95 0.13 -1.92
CA HIS A 38 -13.09 0.26 -0.47
C HIS A 38 -11.73 0.06 0.17
N THR A 39 -11.10 1.14 0.62
CA THR A 39 -9.70 1.16 1.07
C THR A 39 -9.59 1.45 2.55
N ALA A 40 -8.75 0.68 3.25
CA ALA A 40 -8.23 1.02 4.57
C ALA A 40 -6.74 1.33 4.45
N VAL A 41 -6.30 2.45 5.04
CA VAL A 41 -4.89 2.87 5.10
C VAL A 41 -4.41 2.81 6.53
N TYR A 42 -3.20 2.29 6.71
CA TYR A 42 -2.54 2.06 7.99
C TYR A 42 -1.20 2.81 7.99
N ASP A 43 -0.91 3.50 9.09
CA ASP A 43 0.31 4.27 9.33
C ASP A 43 1.01 3.75 10.58
N ASP A 44 2.34 3.85 10.59
CA ASP A 44 3.16 3.65 11.78
C ASP A 44 3.31 4.98 12.51
N GLN A 45 2.37 5.22 13.43
CA GLN A 45 2.31 6.47 14.20
C GLN A 45 3.46 6.59 15.19
N ASP A 46 4.03 5.47 15.66
CA ASP A 46 5.15 5.48 16.60
C ASP A 46 6.42 5.94 15.89
N LEU A 47 6.69 5.44 14.68
CA LEU A 47 7.79 5.93 13.84
C LEU A 47 7.61 7.40 13.48
N ARG A 48 6.42 7.79 13.02
CA ARG A 48 6.10 9.18 12.68
C ARG A 48 6.33 10.13 13.85
N SER A 49 5.77 9.81 15.02
CA SER A 49 5.88 10.64 16.22
C SER A 49 7.31 10.70 16.76
N THR A 50 8.05 9.59 16.68
CA THR A 50 9.46 9.53 17.10
C THR A 50 10.32 10.43 16.21
N VAL A 51 10.22 10.33 14.89
CA VAL A 51 10.98 11.17 13.97
C VAL A 51 10.59 12.64 14.11
N SER A 52 9.30 12.95 14.24
CA SER A 52 8.83 14.31 14.49
C SER A 52 9.44 14.88 15.77
N SER A 53 9.44 14.11 16.86
CA SER A 53 10.01 14.54 18.14
C SER A 53 11.51 14.79 18.06
N LEU A 54 12.27 13.88 17.43
CA LEU A 54 13.72 13.98 17.30
C LEU A 54 14.17 15.11 16.37
N THR A 55 13.33 15.49 15.40
CA THR A 55 13.59 16.59 14.47
C THR A 55 12.99 17.92 14.95
N GLY A 56 12.49 17.99 16.19
CA GLY A 56 11.87 19.20 16.75
C GLY A 56 10.62 19.64 16.00
N GLY A 57 9.89 18.70 15.39
CA GLY A 57 8.69 18.93 14.60
C GLY A 57 8.95 19.39 13.17
N SER A 58 10.21 19.53 12.75
CA SER A 58 10.53 20.00 11.39
C SER A 58 10.20 18.97 10.30
N VAL A 59 10.13 17.68 10.66
CA VAL A 59 9.73 16.60 9.76
C VAL A 59 8.63 15.77 10.39
N ASP A 60 7.37 16.05 10.02
CA ASP A 60 6.20 15.27 10.42
C ASP A 60 5.48 14.69 9.20
N ARG A 61 5.65 13.38 8.97
CA ARG A 61 5.03 12.68 7.83
C ARG A 61 4.88 11.19 8.07
N MET A 62 4.02 10.58 7.26
CA MET A 62 3.86 9.12 7.17
C MET A 62 5.08 8.50 6.49
N TRP A 63 5.99 7.92 7.28
CA TRP A 63 7.25 7.34 6.79
C TRP A 63 7.06 5.99 6.11
N ARG A 64 6.22 5.15 6.70
CA ARG A 64 5.81 3.87 6.13
C ARG A 64 4.30 3.75 6.20
N PHE A 65 3.73 3.11 5.20
CA PHE A 65 2.29 2.89 5.17
C PHE A 65 1.96 1.56 4.52
N PHE A 66 0.82 1.01 4.93
CA PHE A 66 0.20 -0.15 4.34
C PHE A 66 -1.24 0.19 3.99
N PHE A 67 -1.79 -0.41 2.95
CA PHE A 67 -3.20 -0.30 2.63
C PHE A 67 -3.75 -1.61 2.08
N ALA A 68 -5.06 -1.80 2.28
CA ALA A 68 -5.81 -2.90 1.69
C ALA A 68 -7.08 -2.37 1.05
N THR A 69 -7.36 -2.80 -0.18
CA THR A 69 -8.52 -2.37 -0.96
C THR A 69 -9.30 -3.57 -1.49
N ARG A 70 -10.63 -3.55 -1.34
CA ARG A 70 -11.56 -4.42 -2.06
C ARG A 70 -12.17 -3.63 -3.21
N LEU A 71 -12.23 -4.21 -4.40
CA LEU A 71 -12.92 -3.58 -5.53
C LEU A 71 -14.32 -4.16 -5.72
N GLU A 72 -15.25 -3.28 -5.98
CA GLU A 72 -16.64 -3.55 -6.30
C GLU A 72 -16.97 -2.97 -7.67
N PHE A 73 -17.66 -3.75 -8.52
CA PHE A 73 -18.10 -3.30 -9.84
C PHE A 73 -19.55 -2.86 -9.77
N THR A 74 -19.85 -1.65 -10.24
CA THR A 74 -21.19 -1.07 -10.25
C THR A 74 -21.59 -0.62 -11.66
N PRO A 75 -22.57 -1.28 -12.32
CA PRO A 75 -23.23 -2.51 -11.89
C PRO A 75 -22.27 -3.70 -11.84
N ALA A 76 -22.70 -4.81 -11.22
CA ALA A 76 -21.94 -6.05 -11.22
C ALA A 76 -21.63 -6.49 -12.66
N LEU A 77 -20.45 -7.09 -12.85
CA LEU A 77 -20.05 -7.57 -14.17
C LEU A 77 -21.03 -8.64 -14.68
N PRO A 78 -21.36 -8.66 -15.98
CA PRO A 78 -22.19 -9.70 -16.56
C PRO A 78 -21.58 -11.09 -16.32
N PRO A 79 -22.37 -12.16 -16.13
CA PRO A 79 -21.84 -13.51 -15.89
C PRO A 79 -20.88 -14.03 -16.97
N ALA A 80 -21.03 -13.55 -18.21
CA ALA A 80 -20.13 -13.87 -19.33
C ALA A 80 -18.74 -13.20 -19.22
N VAL A 81 -18.62 -12.15 -18.40
CA VAL A 81 -17.38 -11.40 -18.15
C VAL A 81 -16.85 -11.79 -16.77
N GLY A 82 -16.09 -12.88 -16.73
CA GLY A 82 -15.44 -13.33 -15.49
C GLY A 82 -14.28 -12.41 -15.07
N PRO A 83 -13.82 -12.48 -13.81
CA PRO A 83 -12.70 -11.67 -13.30
C PRO A 83 -11.43 -11.80 -14.15
N ALA A 84 -11.14 -13.00 -14.66
CA ALA A 84 -9.99 -13.24 -15.51
C ALA A 84 -9.99 -12.36 -16.78
N ALA A 85 -11.16 -12.05 -17.34
CA ALA A 85 -11.28 -11.24 -18.56
C ALA A 85 -10.87 -9.77 -18.32
N VAL A 86 -11.10 -9.24 -17.11
CA VAL A 86 -10.78 -7.85 -16.76
C VAL A 86 -9.50 -7.71 -15.93
N PHE A 87 -8.88 -8.82 -15.51
CA PHE A 87 -7.73 -8.82 -14.59
C PHE A 87 -6.58 -7.94 -15.07
N THR A 88 -6.21 -8.01 -16.35
CA THR A 88 -5.13 -7.18 -16.92
C THR A 88 -5.47 -5.69 -16.88
N THR A 89 -6.74 -5.34 -17.13
CA THR A 89 -7.21 -3.95 -17.05
C THR A 89 -7.18 -3.46 -15.61
N VAL A 90 -7.74 -4.25 -14.68
CA VAL A 90 -7.72 -3.94 -13.23
C VAL A 90 -6.29 -3.75 -12.74
N ARG A 91 -5.38 -4.67 -13.07
CA ARG A 91 -3.96 -4.57 -12.69
C ARG A 91 -3.33 -3.28 -13.22
N THR A 92 -3.55 -2.97 -14.51
CA THR A 92 -2.99 -1.76 -15.13
C THR A 92 -3.53 -0.49 -14.47
N GLN A 93 -4.84 -0.41 -14.24
CA GLN A 93 -5.47 0.75 -13.59
C GLN A 93 -5.02 0.89 -12.14
N ALA A 94 -4.99 -0.21 -11.39
CA ALA A 94 -4.46 -0.26 -10.03
C ALA A 94 -3.04 0.29 -9.93
N ASN A 95 -2.16 -0.13 -10.84
CA ASN A 95 -0.78 0.36 -10.91
C ASN A 95 -0.72 1.86 -11.20
N SER A 96 -1.61 2.36 -12.06
CA SER A 96 -1.70 3.79 -12.41
C SER A 96 -2.18 4.61 -11.21
N VAL A 97 -3.28 4.19 -10.59
CA VAL A 97 -3.86 4.84 -9.41
C VAL A 97 -2.86 4.85 -8.25
N PHE A 98 -2.20 3.74 -7.97
CA PHE A 98 -1.19 3.67 -6.91
C PHE A 98 -0.03 4.62 -7.18
N LYS A 99 0.46 4.70 -8.43
CA LYS A 99 1.51 5.65 -8.82
C LYS A 99 1.09 7.10 -8.59
N THR A 100 -0.15 7.46 -8.92
CA THR A 100 -0.70 8.79 -8.65
C THR A 100 -0.81 9.05 -7.15
N ARG A 101 -1.32 8.09 -6.38
CA ARG A 101 -1.44 8.17 -4.91
C ARG A 101 -0.12 8.33 -4.18
N LEU A 102 0.98 7.78 -4.72
CA LEU A 102 2.33 8.05 -4.23
C LEU A 102 2.71 9.50 -4.52
N ARG A 103 2.54 10.00 -5.74
CA ARG A 103 2.87 11.40 -6.06
C ARG A 103 2.06 12.40 -5.23
N ASP A 104 0.77 12.16 -5.04
CA ASP A 104 -0.10 13.03 -4.23
C ASP A 104 0.33 13.09 -2.76
N ARG A 105 1.04 12.06 -2.26
CA ARG A 105 1.63 12.01 -0.92
C ARG A 105 3.04 12.61 -0.86
N GLY A 106 3.50 13.25 -1.94
CA GLY A 106 4.81 13.89 -2.02
C GLY A 106 5.96 12.96 -2.39
N PHE A 107 5.68 11.76 -2.93
CA PHE A 107 6.73 10.88 -3.44
C PHE A 107 7.12 11.28 -4.87
N GLY A 108 8.37 11.69 -5.05
CA GLY A 108 9.01 12.04 -6.32
C GLY A 108 9.55 10.82 -7.08
N GLU A 109 9.89 11.05 -8.35
CA GLU A 109 10.60 10.09 -9.22
C GLU A 109 10.02 8.66 -9.30
N VAL A 110 8.72 8.49 -9.04
CA VAL A 110 8.10 7.17 -8.94
C VAL A 110 8.30 6.37 -10.23
N SER A 111 8.99 5.23 -10.11
CA SER A 111 9.36 4.33 -11.20
C SER A 111 9.04 2.88 -10.85
N LYS A 112 9.01 2.00 -11.87
CA LYS A 112 8.79 0.56 -11.67
C LYS A 112 10.15 -0.12 -11.54
N ALA A 113 10.35 -0.85 -10.46
CA ALA A 113 11.63 -1.52 -10.18
C ALA A 113 11.62 -3.01 -10.55
N GLY A 114 10.50 -3.69 -10.36
CA GLY A 114 10.43 -5.14 -10.57
C GLY A 114 9.00 -5.68 -10.58
N HIS A 115 8.84 -6.90 -11.06
CA HIS A 115 7.57 -7.60 -11.05
C HIS A 115 7.78 -9.04 -10.59
N ASP A 116 6.86 -9.55 -9.78
CA ASP A 116 6.90 -10.92 -9.29
C ASP A 116 5.46 -11.44 -9.03
N ARG A 117 5.35 -12.66 -8.55
CA ARG A 117 4.10 -13.27 -8.10
C ARG A 117 4.28 -13.90 -6.73
N ILE A 118 3.37 -13.56 -5.83
CA ILE A 118 3.33 -14.13 -4.48
C ILE A 118 2.04 -14.91 -4.29
N ARG A 119 2.03 -15.82 -3.30
CA ARG A 119 0.80 -16.44 -2.80
C ARG A 119 0.36 -15.72 -1.54
N VAL A 120 -0.90 -15.31 -1.49
CA VAL A 120 -1.53 -14.77 -0.28
C VAL A 120 -2.04 -15.91 0.61
N ALA A 121 -2.41 -15.62 1.85
CA ALA A 121 -2.82 -16.64 2.83
C ALA A 121 -4.05 -17.44 2.39
N THR A 122 -4.92 -16.87 1.56
CA THR A 122 -6.07 -17.56 0.95
C THR A 122 -5.66 -18.57 -0.14
N GLY A 123 -4.37 -18.63 -0.51
CA GLY A 123 -3.82 -19.51 -1.55
C GLY A 123 -3.84 -18.88 -2.95
N ASP A 124 -4.50 -17.73 -3.13
CA ASP A 124 -4.57 -17.03 -4.41
C ASP A 124 -3.20 -16.49 -4.83
N ARG A 125 -2.99 -16.39 -6.15
CA ARG A 125 -1.79 -15.80 -6.73
C ARG A 125 -1.99 -14.30 -6.94
N ALA A 126 -1.17 -13.49 -6.27
CA ALA A 126 -1.12 -12.06 -6.48
C ALA A 126 0.00 -11.67 -7.45
N SER A 127 -0.33 -10.78 -8.38
CA SER A 127 0.66 -10.06 -9.18
C SER A 127 1.27 -8.97 -8.32
N LEU A 128 2.58 -9.03 -8.06
CA LEU A 128 3.31 -8.08 -7.25
C LEU A 128 4.12 -7.15 -8.17
N GLN A 129 3.94 -5.84 -8.02
CA GLN A 129 4.76 -4.81 -8.67
C GLN A 129 5.56 -4.08 -7.61
N ALA A 130 6.87 -4.01 -7.79
CA ALA A 130 7.76 -3.16 -7.00
C ALA A 130 7.91 -1.78 -7.66
N TYR A 131 8.04 -0.76 -6.81
CA TYR A 131 8.23 0.64 -7.17
C TYR A 131 9.40 1.21 -6.38
N GLU A 132 10.11 2.12 -7.00
CA GLU A 132 11.10 2.99 -6.37
C GLU A 132 10.62 4.43 -6.48
N ALA A 133 10.89 5.22 -5.45
CA ALA A 133 10.57 6.64 -5.39
C ALA A 133 11.55 7.35 -4.45
N SER A 134 11.45 8.67 -4.37
CA SER A 134 12.16 9.49 -3.40
C SER A 134 11.18 10.41 -2.66
N ILE A 135 11.51 10.78 -1.43
CA ILE A 135 10.82 11.85 -0.70
C ILE A 135 11.83 12.96 -0.51
N GLU A 136 11.54 14.13 -1.06
CA GLU A 136 12.29 15.34 -0.77
C GLU A 136 11.92 15.82 0.63
N THR A 137 12.91 15.94 1.50
CA THR A 137 12.75 16.57 2.82
C THR A 137 13.60 17.83 2.87
N SER A 138 13.40 18.67 3.90
CA SER A 138 14.23 19.86 4.12
C SER A 138 15.70 19.53 4.42
N VAL A 139 16.03 18.26 4.69
CA VAL A 139 17.36 17.81 5.10
C VAL A 139 18.03 16.99 4.00
N VAL A 140 17.32 16.00 3.45
CA VAL A 140 17.87 15.02 2.50
C VAL A 140 16.75 14.35 1.68
N ASP A 141 17.11 13.85 0.49
CA ASP A 141 16.24 12.96 -0.27
C ASP A 141 16.25 11.55 0.33
N VAL A 142 15.08 11.08 0.73
CA VAL A 142 14.92 9.74 1.32
C VAL A 142 14.47 8.77 0.21
N PRO A 143 15.26 7.77 -0.16
CA PRO A 143 14.83 6.76 -1.11
C PRO A 143 13.73 5.90 -0.49
N VAL A 144 12.77 5.48 -1.32
CA VAL A 144 11.59 4.73 -0.92
C VAL A 144 11.40 3.55 -1.84
N GLU A 145 11.08 2.41 -1.24
CA GLU A 145 10.55 1.26 -1.95
C GLU A 145 9.07 1.10 -1.65
N GLY A 146 8.31 0.67 -2.65
CA GLY A 146 6.89 0.39 -2.52
C GLY A 146 6.46 -0.84 -3.28
N TYR A 147 5.39 -1.46 -2.82
CA TYR A 147 4.83 -2.66 -3.42
C TYR A 147 3.33 -2.50 -3.64
N LEU A 148 2.86 -3.05 -4.76
CA LEU A 148 1.45 -3.22 -5.05
C LEU A 148 1.18 -4.66 -5.48
N ALA A 149 0.39 -5.37 -4.68
CA ALA A 149 -0.14 -6.68 -5.00
C ALA A 149 -1.59 -6.56 -5.49
N VAL A 150 -1.92 -7.29 -6.57
CA VAL A 150 -3.28 -7.38 -7.11
C VAL A 150 -3.64 -8.85 -7.33
N TRP A 151 -4.76 -9.29 -6.77
CA TRP A 151 -5.29 -10.64 -6.95
C TRP A 151 -6.82 -10.64 -7.04
N SER A 152 -7.38 -11.79 -7.38
CA SER A 152 -8.82 -12.05 -7.31
C SER A 152 -9.09 -13.22 -6.39
N ASN A 153 -10.05 -13.09 -5.48
CA ASN A 153 -10.54 -14.17 -4.62
C ASN A 153 -12.05 -14.28 -4.79
N GLY A 154 -12.55 -15.48 -5.09
CA GLY A 154 -14.00 -15.73 -5.14
C GLY A 154 -14.80 -14.88 -6.13
N GLY A 155 -14.16 -14.28 -7.14
CA GLY A 155 -14.83 -13.38 -8.09
C GLY A 155 -14.58 -11.89 -7.85
N GLU A 156 -14.06 -11.53 -6.69
CA GLU A 156 -13.78 -10.14 -6.30
C GLU A 156 -12.30 -9.82 -6.41
N PHE A 157 -11.98 -8.57 -6.70
CA PHE A 157 -10.60 -8.10 -6.77
C PHE A 157 -10.17 -7.49 -5.45
N ARG A 158 -8.93 -7.78 -5.09
CA ARG A 158 -8.27 -7.23 -3.91
C ARG A 158 -6.92 -6.68 -4.30
N LEU A 159 -6.56 -5.61 -3.60
CA LEU A 159 -5.28 -4.96 -3.70
C LEU A 159 -4.74 -4.77 -2.31
N ALA A 160 -3.43 -4.88 -2.18
CA ALA A 160 -2.75 -4.47 -0.99
C ALA A 160 -1.35 -4.02 -1.34
N GLY A 161 -0.82 -3.11 -0.54
CA GLY A 161 0.47 -2.52 -0.84
C GLY A 161 0.86 -1.50 0.19
N GLY A 162 1.94 -0.81 -0.09
CA GLY A 162 2.53 0.12 0.85
C GLY A 162 3.83 0.67 0.31
N ALA A 163 4.43 1.56 1.10
CA ALA A 163 5.79 2.03 0.84
C ALA A 163 6.51 2.30 2.16
N TYR A 164 7.83 2.22 2.13
CA TYR A 164 8.70 2.41 3.28
C TYR A 164 10.05 3.00 2.85
N PRO A 165 10.83 3.61 3.76
CA PRO A 165 12.17 4.10 3.45
C PRO A 165 13.10 2.96 3.04
N ALA A 166 13.76 3.08 1.89
CA ALA A 166 14.70 2.10 1.36
C ALA A 166 16.12 2.27 1.93
N ALA A 167 16.28 3.15 2.91
CA ALA A 167 17.52 3.40 3.61
C ALA A 167 17.23 3.80 5.06
N SER A 168 18.24 3.65 5.91
CA SER A 168 18.18 4.02 7.33
C SER A 168 17.85 5.51 7.49
N LEU A 169 16.70 5.80 8.10
CA LEU A 169 16.33 7.19 8.44
C LEU A 169 17.29 7.78 9.47
N SER A 170 17.83 6.95 10.38
CA SER A 170 18.82 7.38 11.35
C SER A 170 20.07 7.94 10.67
N ASP A 171 20.57 7.23 9.65
CA ASP A 171 21.76 7.65 8.90
C ASP A 171 21.47 8.86 8.02
N LEU A 172 20.31 8.87 7.34
CA LEU A 172 19.93 9.95 6.44
C LEU A 172 19.65 11.28 7.16
N LEU A 173 18.97 11.21 8.30
CA LEU A 173 18.61 12.40 9.07
C LEU A 173 19.68 12.78 10.11
N GLY A 174 20.72 11.96 10.28
CA GLY A 174 21.78 12.18 11.26
C GLY A 174 21.28 12.14 12.71
N ILE A 175 20.22 11.37 12.98
CA ILE A 175 19.60 11.22 14.29
C ILE A 175 19.70 9.77 14.76
N SER A 176 19.90 9.55 16.06
CA SER A 176 19.73 8.21 16.63
C SER A 176 18.27 8.03 16.98
N ILE A 177 17.62 7.01 16.40
CA ILE A 177 16.24 6.63 16.69
C ILE A 177 16.29 5.41 17.62
N PRO A 178 16.16 5.59 18.95
CA PRO A 178 16.33 4.50 19.90
C PRO A 178 15.19 3.50 19.79
N GLY A 179 15.50 2.21 19.73
CA GLY A 179 14.50 1.14 19.77
C GLY A 179 13.75 0.86 18.46
N ILE A 180 14.09 1.57 17.37
CA ILE A 180 13.56 1.28 16.03
C ILE A 180 14.74 0.91 15.12
N ASP A 181 14.87 -0.37 14.81
CA ASP A 181 15.80 -0.83 13.78
C ASP A 181 15.19 -0.53 12.41
N ILE A 182 15.63 0.56 11.78
CA ILE A 182 15.13 1.00 10.47
C ILE A 182 15.93 0.28 9.40
N ASP A 183 15.81 -1.04 9.42
CA ASP A 183 16.34 -1.92 8.39
C ASP A 183 15.30 -2.04 7.26
N PRO A 184 15.63 -1.58 6.03
CA PRO A 184 14.72 -1.67 4.89
C PRO A 184 14.25 -3.11 4.60
N ASP A 185 15.10 -4.12 4.87
CA ASP A 185 14.73 -5.52 4.66
C ASP A 185 13.65 -5.98 5.66
N SER A 186 13.72 -5.53 6.91
CA SER A 186 12.71 -5.78 7.92
C SER A 186 11.36 -5.14 7.53
N PHE A 187 11.36 -3.89 7.06
CA PHE A 187 10.15 -3.23 6.54
C PHE A 187 9.58 -3.93 5.32
N ARG A 188 10.43 -4.39 4.39
CA ARG A 188 10.00 -5.19 3.24
C ARG A 188 9.29 -6.46 3.69
N GLN A 189 9.89 -7.21 4.60
CA GLN A 189 9.35 -8.47 5.08
C GLN A 189 7.99 -8.28 5.75
N GLU A 190 7.89 -7.29 6.65
CA GLU A 190 6.65 -6.96 7.33
C GLU A 190 5.55 -6.54 6.35
N LEU A 191 5.85 -5.65 5.39
CA LEU A 191 4.88 -5.24 4.38
C LEU A 191 4.38 -6.44 3.55
N LEU A 192 5.28 -7.34 3.15
CA LEU A 192 4.90 -8.52 2.39
C LEU A 192 4.10 -9.52 3.23
N THR A 193 4.32 -9.59 4.55
CA THR A 193 3.50 -10.36 5.47
C THR A 193 2.08 -9.79 5.56
N LEU A 194 1.95 -8.47 5.79
CA LEU A 194 0.66 -7.76 5.79
C LEU A 194 -0.12 -7.98 4.50
N VAL A 195 0.53 -7.78 3.35
CA VAL A 195 -0.07 -8.01 2.02
C VAL A 195 -0.60 -9.43 1.87
N LYS A 196 0.13 -10.44 2.36
CA LYS A 196 -0.29 -11.85 2.31
C LYS A 196 -1.45 -12.14 3.27
N ALA A 197 -1.57 -11.39 4.37
CA ALA A 197 -2.56 -11.61 5.40
C ALA A 197 -3.97 -11.07 5.05
N VAL A 198 -4.10 -10.24 4.02
CA VAL A 198 -5.36 -9.61 3.58
C VAL A 198 -6.41 -10.66 3.14
N ARG A 199 -7.63 -10.52 3.68
CA ARG A 199 -8.78 -11.43 3.47
C ARG A 199 -10.06 -10.73 3.10
#